data_AF-A0A0B1RQI0-F1
#
_entry.id   AF-A0A0B1RQI0-F1
#
_cell.length_a   1.000
_cell.length_b   1.000
_cell.length_c   1.000
_cell.angle_alpha   90.00
_cell.angle_beta   90.00
_cell.angle_gamma   90.00
#
_symmetry.space_group_name_H-M   'P 1'
#
loop_
_entity.id
_entity.type
_entity.pdbx_description
1 polymer ?
#
loop_
_entity_poly.entity_id
_entity_poly.type
_entity_poly.pdbx_seq_one_letter_code
_entity_poly.pdbx_strand_id
1 'polypeptide(L)'
;LELDFSVIVDDVGDVQTIDLVPGGRNIRVTVDNRLEYIRTYVNLFLYKRIEPLVDAMRAGVSTVIDPGWLAMFSPSELQTLVSGADADLDVDDMMKHTAVHNIRDEADRDYMNLFWSVVSEMSPEDKRGLLKFITGCSRPPIEGFKMLYPAIGIQLVLFSYFHVFRNFRNT
;
A
#
# COMPACT_ATOMS: atom_id res chain seq x y z
N LEU A 1 0.89 -3.72 27.72
CA LEU A 1 1.21 -2.34 27.35
C LEU A 1 -0.08 -1.55 27.42
N GLU A 2 -0.20 -0.63 28.37
CA GLU A 2 -1.32 0.33 28.41
C GLU A 2 -0.98 1.45 27.39
N LEU A 3 -1.90 1.76 26.48
CA LEU A 3 -1.75 2.82 25.49
C LEU A 3 -2.37 4.12 26.02
N ASP A 4 -1.76 5.25 25.67
CA ASP A 4 -2.32 6.60 25.80
C ASP A 4 -2.35 7.29 24.42
N PHE A 5 -2.93 8.48 24.33
CA PHE A 5 -3.01 9.24 23.08
C PHE A 5 -1.70 9.99 22.76
N SER A 6 -0.56 9.31 22.89
CA SER A 6 0.73 9.81 22.44
C SER A 6 1.53 8.73 21.72
N VAL A 7 2.49 9.16 20.91
CA VAL A 7 3.41 8.28 20.19
C VAL A 7 4.83 8.80 20.30
N ILE A 8 5.79 7.88 20.31
CA ILE A 8 7.21 8.21 20.21
C ILE A 8 7.58 8.15 18.72
N VAL A 9 8.13 9.25 18.21
CA VAL A 9 8.61 9.37 16.84
C VAL A 9 10.11 9.65 16.89
N ASP A 10 10.86 8.86 16.13
CA ASP A 10 12.27 9.10 15.85
C ASP A 10 12.36 9.77 14.48
N ASP A 11 12.85 11.01 14.45
CA ASP A 11 13.13 11.76 13.23
C ASP A 11 14.64 11.97 13.09
N VAL A 12 15.31 11.02 12.44
CA VAL A 12 16.77 11.05 12.17
C VAL A 12 17.61 11.20 13.45
N GLY A 13 17.24 10.48 14.51
CA GLY A 13 17.94 10.47 15.79
C GLY A 13 17.40 11.46 16.82
N ASP A 14 16.44 12.31 16.45
CA ASP A 14 15.67 13.11 17.41
C ASP A 14 14.41 12.37 17.85
N VAL A 15 14.45 11.84 19.07
CA VAL A 15 13.34 11.07 19.65
C VAL A 15 12.41 12.01 20.39
N GLN A 16 11.22 12.22 19.83
CA GLN A 16 10.20 13.07 20.40
C GLN A 16 8.93 12.28 20.73
N THR A 17 8.30 12.61 21.85
CA THR A 17 6.94 12.15 22.11
C THR A 17 5.96 13.20 21.58
N ILE A 18 5.01 12.77 20.76
CA ILE A 18 3.99 13.62 20.16
C ILE A 18 2.63 13.22 20.74
N ASP A 19 1.91 14.22 21.22
CA ASP A 19 0.51 14.07 21.61
C ASP A 19 -0.36 13.97 20.35
N LEU A 20 -1.16 12.91 20.23
CA LEU A 20 -2.11 12.70 19.13
C LEU A 20 -3.33 13.63 19.22
N VAL A 21 -3.69 14.00 20.45
CA VAL A 21 -4.70 15.00 20.81
C VAL A 21 -4.15 15.89 21.93
N PRO A 22 -4.66 17.11 22.16
CA PRO A 22 -4.16 17.97 23.22
C PRO A 22 -4.11 17.28 24.59
N GLY A 23 -2.91 17.14 25.17
CA GLY A 23 -2.72 16.46 26.46
C GLY A 23 -2.85 14.93 26.40
N GLY A 24 -2.68 14.34 25.21
CA GLY A 24 -2.96 12.93 24.92
C GLY A 24 -2.21 11.92 25.81
N ARG A 25 -1.00 12.24 26.28
CA ARG A 25 -0.29 11.45 27.31
C ARG A 25 -1.09 11.18 28.58
N ASN A 26 -2.05 12.04 28.94
CA ASN A 26 -2.90 11.88 30.11
C ASN A 26 -4.22 11.17 29.82
N ILE A 27 -4.46 10.80 28.55
CA ILE A 27 -5.71 10.19 28.09
C ILE A 27 -5.42 8.74 27.72
N ARG A 28 -5.94 7.81 28.52
CA ARG A 28 -5.78 6.38 28.23
C ARG A 28 -6.65 5.93 27.07
N VAL A 29 -6.11 5.01 26.27
CA VAL A 29 -6.88 4.31 25.24
C VAL A 29 -7.77 3.27 25.91
N THR A 30 -9.07 3.34 25.64
CA THR A 30 -10.13 2.44 26.07
C THR A 30 -10.81 1.83 24.85
N VAL A 31 -11.69 0.85 25.06
CA VAL A 31 -12.49 0.26 23.96
C VAL A 31 -13.35 1.31 23.26
N ASP A 32 -13.87 2.29 24.01
CA ASP A 32 -14.77 3.32 23.49
C ASP A 32 -14.03 4.36 22.63
N ASN A 33 -12.79 4.71 23.00
CA ASN A 33 -12.01 5.74 22.29
C ASN A 33 -10.94 5.16 21.32
N ARG A 34 -10.82 3.82 21.20
CA ARG A 34 -9.82 3.17 20.33
C ARG A 34 -9.86 3.61 18.88
N LEU A 35 -11.05 3.87 18.34
CA LEU A 35 -11.20 4.33 16.95
C LEU A 35 -10.66 5.75 16.76
N GLU A 36 -10.80 6.61 17.76
CA GLU A 36 -10.23 7.95 17.74
C GLU A 36 -8.70 7.90 17.82
N TYR A 37 -8.16 7.04 18.68
CA TYR A 37 -6.72 6.77 18.72
C TYR A 37 -6.20 6.33 17.34
N ILE A 38 -6.83 5.34 16.71
CA ILE A 38 -6.43 4.87 15.38
C ILE A 38 -6.49 6.00 14.35
N ARG A 39 -7.57 6.79 14.33
CA ARG A 39 -7.73 7.91 13.39
C ARG A 39 -6.64 8.96 13.56
N THR A 40 -6.37 9.38 14.80
CA THR A 40 -5.37 10.40 15.11
C THR A 40 -3.95 9.91 14.85
N TYR A 41 -3.67 8.64 15.17
CA TYR A 41 -2.44 7.96 14.79
C TYR A 41 -2.21 7.96 13.27
N VAL A 42 -3.21 7.48 12.51
CA VAL A 42 -3.12 7.43 11.04
C VAL A 42 -2.96 8.83 10.45
N ASN A 43 -3.70 9.83 10.96
CA ASN A 43 -3.57 11.21 10.52
C ASN A 43 -2.17 11.78 10.76
N LEU A 44 -1.53 11.44 11.89
CA LEU A 44 -0.16 11.88 12.16
C LEU A 44 0.82 11.30 11.11
N PHE A 45 0.81 9.99 10.94
CA PHE A 45 1.80 9.30 10.12
C PHE A 45 1.57 9.44 8.61
N LEU A 46 0.31 9.53 8.15
CA LEU A 46 -0.01 9.59 6.72
C LEU A 46 -0.28 11.00 6.19
N TYR A 47 -0.50 11.99 7.06
CA TYR A 47 -0.78 13.36 6.63
C TYR A 47 0.15 14.38 7.31
N LYS A 48 0.04 14.56 8.63
CA LYS A 48 0.70 15.68 9.31
C LYS A 48 2.21 15.70 9.17
N ARG A 49 2.86 14.53 9.19
CA ARG A 49 4.32 14.44 9.01
C ARG A 49 4.79 14.80 7.60
N ILE A 50 3.98 14.53 6.58
CA ILE A 50 4.33 14.76 5.18
C ILE A 50 3.80 16.09 4.63
N GLU A 51 2.85 16.73 5.33
CA GLU A 51 2.21 18.00 4.95
C GLU A 51 3.24 19.08 4.55
N PRO A 52 4.31 19.36 5.33
CA PRO A 52 5.30 20.36 4.94
C PRO A 52 6.05 20.04 3.63
N LEU A 53 6.34 18.76 3.40
CA LEU A 53 7.01 18.30 2.17
C LEU A 53 6.08 18.44 0.96
N VAL A 54 4.81 18.07 1.12
CA VAL A 54 3.79 18.21 0.07
C VAL A 54 3.55 19.68 -0.25
N ASP A 55 3.52 20.56 0.75
CA ASP A 55 3.35 22.00 0.55
C ASP A 55 4.56 22.62 -0.17
N ALA A 56 5.78 22.25 0.20
CA ALA A 56 6.99 22.68 -0.50
C ALA A 56 7.01 22.19 -1.96
N MET A 57 6.63 20.93 -2.21
CA MET A 57 6.49 20.38 -3.55
C MET A 57 5.44 21.16 -4.36
N ARG A 58 4.26 21.43 -3.76
CA ARG A 58 3.19 22.20 -4.40
C ARG A 58 3.67 23.60 -4.76
N ALA A 59 4.38 24.28 -3.85
CA ALA A 59 4.95 25.59 -4.10
C ALA A 59 5.94 25.55 -5.27
N GLY A 60 6.84 24.57 -5.30
CA GLY A 60 7.80 24.37 -6.39
C GLY A 60 7.13 24.16 -7.74
N VAL A 61 6.17 23.24 -7.83
CA VAL A 61 5.39 22.99 -9.06
C VAL A 61 4.66 24.25 -9.53
N SER A 62 4.08 25.01 -8.60
CA SER A 62 3.34 26.24 -8.90
C SER A 62 4.19 27.37 -9.48
N THR A 63 5.54 27.27 -9.37
CA THR A 63 6.45 28.24 -10.03
C THR A 63 6.61 28.00 -11.53
N VAL A 64 6.28 26.80 -12.00
CA VAL A 64 6.46 26.38 -13.40
C VAL A 64 5.11 26.20 -14.11
N ILE A 65 4.11 25.67 -13.41
CA ILE A 65 2.80 25.33 -13.95
C ILE A 65 1.72 25.98 -13.09
N ASP A 66 0.74 26.63 -13.73
CA ASP A 66 -0.42 27.18 -13.04
C ASP A 66 -1.23 26.04 -12.38
N PRO A 67 -1.45 26.06 -11.04
CA PRO A 67 -2.26 25.05 -10.36
C PRO A 67 -3.66 24.88 -10.94
N GLY A 68 -4.24 25.93 -11.52
CA GLY A 68 -5.53 25.87 -12.20
C GLY A 68 -5.55 24.92 -13.40
N TRP A 69 -4.41 24.74 -14.09
CA TRP A 69 -4.29 23.78 -15.19
C TRP A 69 -4.25 22.34 -14.71
N LEU A 70 -3.77 22.09 -13.50
CA LEU A 70 -3.74 20.75 -12.93
C LEU A 70 -5.11 20.37 -12.32
N ALA A 71 -5.89 21.36 -11.87
CA ALA A 71 -7.19 21.16 -11.24
C ALA A 71 -8.27 20.58 -12.17
N MET A 72 -8.07 20.60 -13.49
CA MET A 72 -9.00 20.00 -14.47
C MET A 72 -8.85 18.48 -14.59
N PHE A 73 -7.77 17.90 -14.06
CA PHE A 73 -7.51 16.47 -14.16
C PHE A 73 -7.89 15.73 -12.88
N SER A 74 -8.45 14.52 -13.03
CA SER A 74 -8.52 13.55 -11.96
C SER A 74 -7.11 13.06 -11.56
N PRO A 75 -6.94 12.48 -10.35
CA PRO A 75 -5.64 11.92 -9.93
C PRO A 75 -5.06 10.90 -10.92
N SER A 76 -5.91 10.07 -11.54
CA SER A 76 -5.51 9.10 -12.56
C SER A 76 -5.04 9.77 -13.85
N GLU A 77 -5.73 10.81 -14.32
CA GLU A 77 -5.32 11.52 -15.54
C GLU A 77 -4.02 12.30 -15.32
N LEU A 78 -3.85 12.91 -14.15
CA LEU A 78 -2.61 13.58 -13.78
C LEU A 78 -1.44 12.59 -13.72
N GLN A 79 -1.67 11.39 -13.17
CA GLN A 79 -0.68 10.32 -13.18
C GLN A 79 -0.29 9.90 -14.61
N THR A 80 -1.24 9.80 -15.53
CA THR A 80 -0.99 9.51 -16.95
C THR A 80 -0.24 10.64 -17.64
N LEU A 81 -0.60 11.90 -17.36
CA LEU A 81 0.06 13.08 -17.92
C LEU A 81 1.55 13.13 -17.52
N VAL A 82 1.85 12.88 -16.25
CA VAL A 82 3.22 12.97 -15.71
C VAL A 82 4.09 11.78 -16.14
N SER A 83 3.49 10.58 -16.19
CA SER A 83 4.28 9.34 -16.32
C SER A 83 4.11 8.64 -17.67
N GLY A 84 3.28 9.17 -18.57
CA GLY A 84 2.96 8.56 -19.86
C GLY A 84 1.84 7.53 -19.81
N ALA A 85 1.48 7.05 -21.01
CA ALA A 85 0.48 6.01 -21.20
C ALA A 85 0.92 4.68 -20.56
N ASP A 86 -0.05 3.85 -20.21
CA ASP A 86 0.22 2.56 -19.59
C ASP A 86 0.98 1.62 -20.54
N ALA A 87 1.95 0.91 -19.98
CA ALA A 87 2.56 -0.23 -20.64
C ALA A 87 1.73 -1.49 -20.38
N ASP A 88 1.73 -2.42 -21.33
CA ASP A 88 1.14 -3.73 -21.13
C ASP A 88 1.97 -4.55 -20.12
N LEU A 89 1.27 -5.30 -19.27
CA LEU A 89 1.88 -6.14 -18.25
C LEU A 89 2.34 -7.45 -18.89
N ASP A 90 3.63 -7.72 -18.84
CA ASP A 90 4.22 -9.01 -19.20
C ASP A 90 3.95 -10.04 -18.08
N VAL A 91 2.95 -10.89 -18.30
CA VAL A 91 2.52 -11.89 -17.31
C VAL A 91 3.57 -13.01 -17.17
N ASP A 92 4.28 -13.33 -18.25
CA ASP A 92 5.30 -14.39 -18.23
C ASP A 92 6.52 -13.94 -17.41
N ASP A 93 6.95 -12.69 -17.57
CA ASP A 93 8.00 -12.09 -16.75
C ASP A 93 7.57 -12.01 -15.27
N MET A 94 6.32 -11.60 -15.01
CA MET A 94 5.75 -11.57 -13.66
C MET A 94 5.75 -12.97 -13.01
N MET A 95 5.30 -13.98 -13.74
CA MET A 95 5.26 -15.37 -13.29
C MET A 95 6.66 -15.89 -12.97
N LYS A 96 7.62 -15.67 -13.87
CA LYS A 96 9.02 -16.10 -13.71
C LYS A 96 9.69 -15.50 -12.48
N HIS A 97 9.31 -14.29 -12.09
CA HIS A 97 9.88 -13.55 -10.97
C HIS A 97 9.01 -13.55 -9.71
N THR A 98 7.95 -14.36 -9.68
CA THR A 98 7.11 -14.56 -8.50
C THR A 98 7.58 -15.78 -7.71
N ALA A 99 7.89 -15.60 -6.42
CA ALA A 99 8.20 -16.69 -5.51
C ALA A 99 6.91 -17.37 -5.04
N VAL A 100 6.81 -18.69 -5.20
CA VAL A 100 5.68 -19.48 -4.69
C VAL A 100 6.11 -20.27 -3.46
N HIS A 101 5.37 -20.12 -2.37
CA HIS A 101 5.67 -20.73 -1.08
C HIS A 101 4.57 -21.70 -0.66
N ASN A 102 4.96 -22.73 0.12
CA ASN A 102 4.09 -23.75 0.69
C ASN A 102 3.36 -24.65 -0.32
N ILE A 103 3.99 -24.97 -1.46
CA ILE A 103 3.51 -26.05 -2.36
C ILE A 103 3.76 -27.39 -1.66
N ARG A 104 2.71 -28.21 -1.50
CA ARG A 104 2.77 -29.49 -0.77
C ARG A 104 2.61 -30.70 -1.68
N ASP A 105 1.75 -30.60 -2.68
CA ASP A 105 1.41 -31.69 -3.59
C ASP A 105 1.19 -31.20 -5.02
N GLU A 106 0.84 -32.13 -5.92
CA GLU A 106 0.55 -31.81 -7.33
C GLU A 106 -0.70 -30.96 -7.48
N ALA A 107 -1.70 -31.12 -6.59
CA ALA A 107 -2.91 -30.32 -6.64
C ALA A 107 -2.61 -28.84 -6.36
N ASP A 108 -1.70 -28.53 -5.42
CA ASP A 108 -1.20 -27.18 -5.19
C ASP A 108 -0.53 -26.58 -6.45
N ARG A 109 0.18 -27.39 -7.26
CA ARG A 109 0.76 -26.96 -8.54
C ARG A 109 -0.31 -26.69 -9.59
N ASP A 110 -1.34 -27.53 -9.66
CA ASP A 110 -2.47 -27.33 -10.56
C ASP A 110 -3.22 -26.03 -10.24
N TYR A 111 -3.41 -25.70 -8.96
CA TYR A 111 -3.98 -24.41 -8.55
C TYR A 111 -3.13 -23.22 -9.00
N MET A 112 -1.80 -23.33 -8.93
CA MET A 112 -0.91 -22.27 -9.41
C MET A 112 -0.96 -22.11 -10.93
N ASN A 113 -1.00 -23.21 -11.67
CA ASN A 113 -1.18 -23.18 -13.12
C ASN A 113 -2.52 -22.52 -13.50
N LEU A 114 -3.60 -22.85 -12.77
CA LEU A 114 -4.91 -22.23 -12.96
C LEU A 114 -4.88 -20.73 -12.67
N PHE A 115 -4.23 -20.30 -11.58
CA PHE A 115 -4.06 -18.88 -11.25
C PHE A 115 -3.41 -18.12 -12.42
N TRP A 116 -2.28 -18.62 -12.93
CA TRP A 116 -1.57 -17.96 -14.03
C TRP A 116 -2.33 -18.01 -15.35
N SER A 117 -3.11 -19.08 -15.61
CA SER A 117 -4.03 -19.13 -16.75
C SER A 117 -5.05 -18.00 -16.70
N VAL A 118 -5.71 -17.82 -15.54
CA VAL A 118 -6.70 -16.76 -15.35
C VAL A 118 -6.06 -15.38 -15.47
N VAL A 119 -4.89 -15.17 -14.86
CA VAL A 119 -4.16 -13.88 -14.96
C VAL A 119 -3.77 -13.58 -16.40
N SER A 120 -3.40 -14.58 -17.19
CA SER A 120 -3.05 -14.41 -18.60
C SER A 120 -4.26 -13.97 -19.44
N GLU A 121 -5.44 -14.49 -19.14
CA GLU A 121 -6.72 -14.21 -19.81
C GLU A 121 -7.38 -12.89 -19.37
N MET A 122 -6.92 -12.27 -18.28
CA MET A 122 -7.44 -10.99 -17.80
C MET A 122 -7.31 -9.87 -18.83
N SER A 123 -8.26 -8.93 -18.80
CA SER A 123 -8.16 -7.69 -19.56
C SER A 123 -6.92 -6.87 -19.12
N PRO A 124 -6.40 -5.96 -19.96
CA PRO A 124 -5.30 -5.09 -19.56
C PRO A 124 -5.63 -4.25 -18.31
N GLU A 125 -6.89 -3.85 -18.14
CA GLU A 125 -7.36 -3.12 -16.96
C GLU A 125 -7.31 -3.98 -15.70
N ASP A 126 -7.79 -5.22 -15.77
CA ASP A 126 -7.76 -6.16 -14.64
C ASP A 126 -6.33 -6.55 -14.25
N LYS A 127 -5.43 -6.74 -15.22
CA LYS A 127 -4.00 -6.99 -14.97
C LYS A 127 -3.36 -5.83 -14.19
N ARG A 128 -3.68 -4.59 -14.54
CA ARG A 128 -3.24 -3.39 -13.80
C ARG A 128 -3.86 -3.32 -12.41
N GLY A 129 -5.14 -3.68 -12.29
CA GLY A 129 -5.84 -3.80 -11.01
C GLY A 129 -5.16 -4.80 -10.07
N LEU A 130 -4.81 -5.98 -10.59
CA LEU A 130 -4.06 -7.00 -9.87
C LEU A 130 -2.68 -6.50 -9.45
N LEU A 131 -1.93 -5.88 -10.37
CA LEU A 131 -0.61 -5.35 -10.05
C LEU A 131 -0.68 -4.26 -8.97
N LYS A 132 -1.67 -3.38 -9.04
CA LYS A 132 -1.92 -2.35 -8.03
C LYS A 132 -2.32 -2.96 -6.68
N PHE A 133 -3.10 -4.04 -6.70
CA PHE A 133 -3.45 -4.76 -5.49
C PHE A 133 -2.21 -5.38 -4.81
N ILE A 134 -1.28 -5.95 -5.59
CA ILE A 134 -0.08 -6.60 -5.07
C ILE A 134 0.97 -5.57 -4.62
N THR A 135 1.22 -4.55 -5.44
CA THR A 135 2.39 -3.67 -5.31
C THR A 135 2.05 -2.24 -4.88
N GLY A 136 0.77 -1.87 -4.88
CA GLY A 136 0.32 -0.48 -4.72
C GLY A 136 0.46 0.37 -6.00
N CYS A 137 1.11 -0.16 -7.05
CA CYS A 137 1.33 0.53 -8.32
C CYS A 137 0.64 -0.22 -9.47
N SER A 138 -0.03 0.50 -10.37
CA SER A 138 -0.64 -0.11 -11.57
C SER A 138 0.34 -0.30 -12.73
N ARG A 139 1.58 0.16 -12.61
CA ARG A 139 2.60 0.08 -13.67
C ARG A 139 3.66 -0.97 -13.37
N PRO A 140 4.01 -1.82 -14.37
CA PRO A 140 5.08 -2.78 -14.21
C PRO A 140 6.44 -2.05 -14.06
N PRO A 141 7.42 -2.65 -13.36
CA PRO A 141 8.77 -2.11 -13.31
C PRO A 141 9.35 -2.00 -14.71
N ILE A 142 9.99 -0.86 -15.03
CA ILE A 142 10.54 -0.59 -16.36
C ILE A 142 11.59 -1.64 -16.77
N GLU A 143 12.38 -2.13 -15.81
CA GLU A 143 13.41 -3.16 -16.00
C GLU A 143 12.89 -4.59 -15.79
N GLY A 144 11.58 -4.78 -15.68
CA GLY A 144 10.94 -6.07 -15.43
C GLY A 144 10.85 -6.46 -13.95
N PHE A 145 10.09 -7.52 -13.67
CA PHE A 145 9.72 -7.95 -12.32
C PHE A 145 10.89 -8.47 -11.49
N LYS A 146 12.01 -8.81 -12.13
CA LYS A 146 13.27 -9.15 -11.45
C LYS A 146 13.76 -8.05 -10.50
N MET A 147 13.48 -6.78 -10.81
CA MET A 147 13.97 -5.63 -10.06
C MET A 147 13.02 -5.22 -8.92
N LEU A 148 11.87 -5.89 -8.79
CA LEU A 148 10.94 -5.59 -7.71
C LEU A 148 11.55 -6.03 -6.36
N TYR A 149 11.63 -5.11 -5.41
CA TYR A 149 12.05 -5.38 -4.04
C TYR A 149 11.02 -4.87 -3.04
N PRO A 150 10.45 -5.74 -2.17
CA PRO A 150 10.62 -7.19 -2.19
C PRO A 150 10.01 -7.83 -3.46
N ALA A 151 10.49 -9.03 -3.82
CA ALA A 151 9.94 -9.79 -4.94
C ALA A 151 8.47 -10.18 -4.66
N ILE A 152 7.68 -10.38 -5.71
CA ILE A 152 6.29 -10.86 -5.57
C ILE A 152 6.32 -12.26 -4.96
N GLY A 153 5.47 -12.49 -3.96
CA GLY A 153 5.33 -13.77 -3.29
C GLY A 153 3.88 -14.24 -3.27
N ILE A 154 3.63 -15.51 -3.63
CA ILE A 154 2.34 -16.18 -3.47
C ILE A 154 2.50 -17.25 -2.41
N GLN A 155 1.70 -17.16 -1.34
CA GLN A 155 1.74 -18.12 -0.24
C GLN A 155 0.46 -18.93 -0.20
N LEU A 156 0.58 -20.26 -0.38
CA LEU A 156 -0.54 -21.16 -0.16
C LEU A 156 -0.78 -21.31 1.34
N VAL A 157 -2.03 -21.08 1.76
CA VAL A 157 -2.47 -21.14 3.16
C VAL A 157 -3.51 -22.23 3.35
N LEU A 158 -3.30 -23.07 4.37
CA LEU A 158 -4.28 -24.07 4.80
C LEU A 158 -5.47 -23.39 5.48
N PHE A 159 -6.69 -23.85 5.20
CA PHE A 159 -7.92 -23.34 5.83
C PHE A 159 -7.90 -23.41 7.37
N SER A 160 -7.10 -24.30 7.97
CA SER A 160 -6.90 -24.37 9.42
C SER A 160 -6.30 -23.08 10.03
N TYR A 161 -5.53 -22.31 9.25
CA TYR A 161 -4.94 -21.04 9.70
C TYR A 161 -5.91 -19.85 9.66
N PHE A 162 -7.06 -19.97 8.98
CA PHE A 162 -8.05 -18.88 8.93
C PHE A 162 -8.79 -18.65 10.26
N HIS A 163 -8.72 -19.59 11.21
CA HIS A 163 -9.25 -19.38 12.57
C HIS A 163 -8.48 -18.29 13.34
N VAL A 164 -7.22 -18.02 12.99
CA VAL A 164 -6.43 -16.96 13.63
C VAL A 164 -6.86 -15.56 13.15
N PHE A 165 -7.29 -15.42 11.88
CA PHE A 165 -7.76 -14.15 11.34
C PHE A 165 -9.25 -13.85 11.61
N ARG A 166 -10.07 -14.85 11.97
CA ARG A 166 -11.49 -14.65 12.29
C ARG A 166 -11.74 -13.93 13.62
N ASN A 167 -10.74 -13.84 14.50
CA ASN A 167 -10.88 -13.16 15.79
C ASN A 167 -10.86 -11.62 15.70
N PHE A 168 -10.59 -11.03 14.53
CA PHE A 168 -10.67 -9.58 14.36
C PHE A 168 -12.08 -9.04 14.05
N ARG A 169 -13.10 -9.90 13.93
CA ARG A 169 -14.46 -9.45 13.59
C ARG A 169 -15.46 -9.44 14.75
N ASN A 170 -15.05 -9.84 15.97
CA ASN A 170 -15.93 -9.89 17.15
C ASN A 170 -15.24 -9.46 18.46
N THR A 171 -14.53 -8.33 18.45
CA THR A 171 -14.22 -7.51 19.65
C THR A 171 -14.17 -6.04 19.25
#